data_AF-A0A924ZEN1-F1
#
_entry.id   AF-A0A924ZEN1-F1
#
_cell.length_a   1.000
_cell.length_b   1.000
_cell.length_c   1.000
_cell.angle_alpha   90.00
_cell.angle_beta   90.00
_cell.angle_gamma   90.00
#
_symmetry.space_group_name_H-M   'P 1'
#
loop_
_entity.id
_entity.type
_entity.pdbx_description
1 polymer ?
#
loop_
_entity_poly.entity_id
_entity_poly.type
_entity_poly.pdbx_seq_one_letter_code
_entity_poly.pdbx_strand_id
1 'polypeptide(L)'
;MLSALITIGVVYNAARIQLAERAHDPASLRVLGFSRGAVGYVLVGEMMLQTMAAIPYGWLSGYGFTALISHGISSDLFTIPLVIARRTYAAASLLVFFAALGASLVVRRRLDFVDMVSTLKQKE
;
A
#
# COMPACT_ATOMS: atom_id res chain seq x y z
N MET A 1 -0.72 12.99 13.24
CA MET A 1 -0.94 13.58 11.89
C MET A 1 0.27 13.40 10.96
N LEU A 2 1.50 13.67 11.42
CA LEU A 2 2.70 13.49 10.59
C LEU A 2 2.88 12.05 10.07
N SER A 3 2.66 11.05 10.95
CA SER A 3 2.72 9.63 10.58
C SER A 3 1.75 9.27 9.46
N ALA A 4 0.51 9.75 9.54
CA ALA A 4 -0.50 9.54 8.51
C ALA A 4 -0.05 10.06 7.13
N LEU A 5 0.54 11.26 7.11
CA LEU A 5 1.01 11.88 5.87
C LEU A 5 2.17 11.08 5.24
N ILE A 6 3.11 10.63 6.06
CA ILE A 6 4.22 9.77 5.64
C ILE A 6 3.69 8.44 5.12
N THR A 7 2.76 7.79 5.84
CA THR A 7 2.15 6.53 5.40
C THR A 7 1.49 6.68 4.04
N ILE A 8 0.69 7.73 3.84
CA ILE A 8 0.05 8.00 2.55
C ILE A 8 1.09 8.18 1.45
N GLY A 9 2.14 8.98 1.69
CA GLY A 9 3.21 9.21 0.71
C GLY A 9 3.98 7.95 0.33
N VAL A 10 4.36 7.14 1.32
CA VAL A 10 5.08 5.87 1.12
C VAL A 10 4.22 4.87 0.36
N VAL A 11 2.96 4.70 0.76
CA VAL A 11 2.02 3.78 0.10
C VAL A 11 1.74 4.21 -1.34
N TYR A 12 1.58 5.51 -1.59
CA TYR A 12 1.45 6.04 -2.95
C TYR A 12 2.69 5.74 -3.81
N ASN A 13 3.89 5.93 -3.26
CA ASN A 13 5.12 5.67 -3.99
C ASN A 13 5.33 4.18 -4.28
N ALA A 14 5.10 3.33 -3.28
CA ALA A 14 5.14 1.88 -3.46
C ALA A 14 4.16 1.42 -4.55
N ALA A 15 2.94 2.00 -4.55
CA ALA A 15 1.96 1.70 -5.58
C ALA A 15 2.39 2.15 -6.98
N ARG A 16 3.05 3.31 -7.09
CA ARG A 16 3.64 3.81 -8.33
C ARG A 16 4.77 2.91 -8.84
N ILE A 17 5.64 2.42 -7.95
CA ILE A 17 6.76 1.54 -8.29
C ILE A 17 6.25 0.19 -8.80
N GLN A 18 5.36 -0.48 -8.06
CA GLN A 18 4.79 -1.76 -8.50
C GLN A 18 4.10 -1.65 -9.86
N LEU A 19 3.44 -0.52 -10.12
CA LEU A 19 2.85 -0.24 -11.42
C LEU A 19 3.92 -0.10 -12.50
N ALA A 20 5.00 0.65 -12.25
CA ALA A 20 6.07 0.86 -13.22
C ALA A 20 6.78 -0.45 -13.56
N GLU A 21 6.98 -1.32 -12.57
CA GLU A 21 7.57 -2.66 -12.75
C GLU A 21 6.65 -3.56 -13.57
N ARG A 22 5.33 -3.53 -13.33
CA ARG A 22 4.35 -4.38 -14.03
C ARG A 22 3.82 -3.81 -15.33
N ALA A 23 3.98 -2.51 -15.58
CA ALA A 23 3.66 -1.87 -16.86
C ALA A 23 4.56 -2.35 -18.00
N HIS A 24 5.64 -3.08 -17.68
CA HIS A 24 6.50 -3.72 -18.68
C HIS A 24 6.07 -5.14 -19.07
N ASP A 25 5.07 -5.72 -18.38
CA ASP A 25 4.50 -7.05 -18.70
C ASP A 25 3.03 -7.04 -19.25
N PRO A 26 2.57 -6.05 -20.05
CA PRO A 26 1.26 -6.13 -20.71
C PRO A 26 1.29 -6.97 -21.99
N ALA A 27 2.37 -7.73 -22.23
CA ALA A 27 2.54 -8.54 -23.43
C ALA A 27 1.91 -9.94 -23.31
N SER A 28 1.93 -10.56 -22.12
CA SER A 28 1.44 -11.94 -21.95
C SER A 28 -0.10 -12.04 -21.80
N LEU A 29 -0.73 -11.11 -21.06
CA LEU A 29 -2.18 -11.13 -20.81
C LEU A 29 -3.03 -10.55 -21.96
N ARG A 30 -2.45 -9.71 -22.84
CA ARG A 30 -3.12 -9.24 -24.07
C ARG A 30 -3.38 -10.37 -25.06
N VAL A 31 -2.52 -11.39 -25.09
CA VAL A 31 -2.66 -12.56 -25.97
C VAL A 31 -3.84 -13.46 -25.57
N LEU A 32 -4.31 -13.37 -24.32
CA LEU A 32 -5.44 -14.12 -23.77
C LEU A 32 -6.81 -13.44 -23.95
N GLY A 33 -6.89 -12.24 -24.52
CA GLY A 33 -8.18 -11.60 -24.86
C GLY A 33 -8.93 -10.95 -23.69
N PHE A 34 -8.30 -10.75 -22.53
CA PHE A 34 -8.93 -10.08 -21.39
C PHE A 34 -9.16 -8.58 -21.64
N SER A 35 -10.33 -8.07 -21.19
CA SER A 35 -10.64 -6.64 -21.24
C SER A 35 -9.71 -5.84 -20.33
N ARG A 36 -9.35 -4.62 -20.72
CA ARG A 36 -8.42 -3.73 -19.98
C ARG A 36 -8.86 -3.52 -18.51
N GLY A 37 -10.17 -3.53 -18.26
CA GLY A 37 -10.74 -3.40 -16.92
C GLY A 37 -10.48 -4.62 -16.02
N ALA A 38 -10.40 -5.82 -16.58
CA ALA A 38 -10.13 -7.05 -15.82
C ALA A 38 -8.67 -7.08 -15.32
N VAL A 39 -7.70 -6.69 -16.15
CA VAL A 39 -6.28 -6.62 -15.76
C VAL A 39 -6.07 -5.60 -14.65
N GLY A 40 -6.70 -4.43 -14.75
CA GLY A 40 -6.66 -3.42 -13.70
C GLY A 40 -7.31 -3.88 -12.37
N TYR A 41 -8.32 -4.75 -12.42
CA TYR A 41 -8.94 -5.31 -11.22
C TYR A 41 -8.03 -6.35 -10.54
N VAL A 42 -7.37 -7.22 -11.31
CA VAL A 42 -6.40 -8.19 -10.78
C VAL A 42 -5.25 -7.48 -10.09
N LEU A 43 -4.71 -6.41 -10.71
CA LEU A 43 -3.61 -5.65 -10.14
C LEU A 43 -3.98 -4.99 -8.82
N VAL A 44 -5.15 -4.33 -8.75
CA VAL A 44 -5.64 -3.73 -7.50
C VAL A 44 -5.88 -4.82 -6.45
N GLY A 45 -6.45 -5.97 -6.85
CA GLY A 45 -6.66 -7.12 -5.97
C GLY A 45 -5.37 -7.62 -5.35
N GLU A 46 -4.31 -7.75 -6.15
CA GLU A 46 -3.01 -8.22 -5.65
C GLU A 46 -2.36 -7.22 -4.68
N MET A 47 -2.41 -5.92 -4.99
CA MET A 47 -1.92 -4.88 -4.08
C MET A 47 -2.67 -4.89 -2.75
N MET A 48 -3.99 -5.09 -2.79
CA MET A 48 -4.82 -5.16 -1.60
C MET A 48 -4.53 -6.43 -0.79
N LEU A 49 -4.35 -7.58 -1.45
CA LEU A 49 -3.96 -8.84 -0.79
C LEU A 49 -2.59 -8.71 -0.10
N GLN A 50 -1.59 -8.14 -0.78
CA GLN A 50 -0.28 -7.86 -0.20
C GLN A 50 -0.39 -6.90 0.99
N THR A 51 -1.21 -5.85 0.87
CA THR A 51 -1.45 -4.90 1.97
C THR A 51 -2.11 -5.60 3.16
N MET A 52 -3.11 -6.43 2.93
CA MET A 52 -3.78 -7.18 4.00
C MET A 52 -2.83 -8.16 4.70
N ALA A 53 -1.93 -8.79 3.96
CA ALA A 53 -0.87 -9.62 4.54
C ALA A 53 0.14 -8.79 5.34
N ALA A 54 0.46 -7.56 4.91
CA ALA A 54 1.40 -6.68 5.60
C ALA A 54 0.88 -6.11 6.93
N ILE A 55 -0.43 -5.90 7.08
CA ILE A 55 -1.05 -5.36 8.31
C ILE A 55 -0.66 -6.16 9.58
N PRO A 56 -0.85 -7.49 9.64
CA PRO A 56 -0.47 -8.26 10.83
C PRO A 56 1.04 -8.23 11.09
N TYR A 57 1.88 -8.24 10.05
CA TYR A 57 3.32 -8.04 10.21
C TYR A 57 3.65 -6.66 10.80
N GLY A 58 2.95 -5.61 10.37
CA GLY A 58 3.07 -4.26 10.92
C GLY A 58 2.66 -4.19 12.39
N TRP A 59 1.60 -4.90 12.80
CA TRP A 59 1.20 -4.96 14.20
C TRP A 59 2.24 -5.65 15.07
N LEU A 60 2.76 -6.79 14.60
CA LEU A 60 3.71 -7.61 15.33
C LEU A 60 5.06 -6.88 15.50
N SER A 61 5.57 -6.28 14.41
CA SER A 61 6.80 -5.48 14.43
C SER A 61 6.64 -4.21 15.26
N GLY A 62 5.52 -3.50 15.16
CA GLY A 62 5.24 -2.31 15.96
C GLY A 62 5.13 -2.62 17.46
N TYR A 63 4.47 -3.73 17.81
CA TYR A 63 4.43 -4.22 19.19
C TYR A 63 5.84 -4.55 19.71
N GLY A 64 6.60 -5.36 18.96
CA GLY A 64 7.96 -5.75 19.32
C GLY A 64 8.89 -4.54 19.50
N PHE A 65 8.81 -3.57 18.59
CA PHE A 65 9.58 -2.34 18.68
C PHE A 65 9.24 -1.52 19.94
N THR A 66 7.94 -1.37 20.23
CA THR A 66 7.50 -0.67 21.44
C THR A 66 7.96 -1.39 22.70
N ALA A 67 7.94 -2.74 22.70
CA ALA A 67 8.39 -3.55 23.82
C ALA A 67 9.90 -3.45 24.06
N LEU A 68 10.70 -3.45 22.98
CA LEU A 68 12.15 -3.25 23.04
C LEU A 68 12.51 -1.87 23.60
N ILE A 69 11.83 -0.82 23.13
CA ILE A 69 12.03 0.53 23.65
C ILE A 69 11.65 0.60 25.12
N SER A 70 10.50 0.04 25.49
CA SER A 70 10.03 0.01 26.87
C SER A 70 11.03 -0.67 27.80
N HIS A 71 11.62 -1.80 27.38
CA HIS A 71 12.66 -2.48 28.15
C HIS A 71 13.95 -1.68 28.22
N GLY A 72 14.39 -1.06 27.10
CA GLY A 72 15.64 -0.30 27.06
C GLY A 72 15.61 0.99 27.89
N ILE A 73 14.42 1.56 28.12
CA ILE A 73 14.25 2.78 28.93
C ILE A 73 13.91 2.46 30.40
N SER A 74 13.44 1.25 30.69
CA SER A 74 13.11 0.87 32.07
C SER A 74 14.37 0.84 32.93
N SER A 75 14.35 1.62 34.01
CA SER A 75 15.41 1.70 35.02
C SER A 75 14.82 1.39 36.39
N ASP A 76 15.65 1.04 37.38
CA ASP A 76 15.19 0.64 38.73
C ASP A 76 14.28 1.67 39.44
N LEU A 77 14.24 2.93 38.96
CA LEU A 77 13.33 3.97 39.47
C LEU A 77 12.09 4.23 38.60
N PHE A 78 12.07 3.82 37.32
CA PHE A 78 10.98 4.12 36.37
C PHE A 78 10.72 2.96 35.40
N THR A 79 9.50 2.42 35.42
CA THR A 79 8.98 1.49 34.40
C THR A 79 7.99 2.22 33.50
N ILE A 80 8.18 2.15 32.19
CA ILE A 80 7.20 2.66 31.22
C ILE A 80 6.19 1.54 30.94
N PRO A 81 4.89 1.72 31.25
CA PRO A 81 3.89 0.69 30.97
C PRO A 81 3.58 0.64 29.48
N LEU A 82 3.75 -0.54 28.88
CA LEU A 82 3.40 -0.79 27.48
C LEU A 82 1.89 -0.96 27.31
N VAL A 83 1.17 0.15 27.10
CA VAL A 83 -0.27 0.14 26.87
C VAL A 83 -0.58 0.53 25.43
N ILE A 84 -0.85 -0.48 24.60
CA ILE A 84 -1.30 -0.25 23.22
C ILE A 84 -2.79 -0.59 23.13
N ALA A 85 -3.62 0.42 22.92
CA ALA A 85 -5.06 0.25 22.81
C ALA A 85 -5.44 -0.44 21.49
N ARG A 86 -6.48 -1.29 21.51
CA ARG A 86 -7.06 -1.88 20.29
C ARG A 86 -7.48 -0.84 19.25
N ARG A 87 -7.93 0.34 19.70
CA ARG A 87 -8.26 1.48 18.82
C ARG A 87 -7.07 1.93 17.98
N THR A 88 -5.84 1.87 18.51
CA THR A 88 -4.63 2.27 17.80
C THR A 88 -4.35 1.34 16.62
N TYR A 89 -4.44 0.03 16.83
CA TYR A 89 -4.31 -0.96 15.75
C TYR A 89 -5.41 -0.85 14.72
N ALA A 90 -6.66 -0.66 15.15
CA ALA A 90 -7.79 -0.46 14.23
C ALA A 90 -7.60 0.79 13.36
N ALA A 91 -7.27 1.93 13.97
CA ALA A 91 -7.05 3.18 13.25
C ALA A 91 -5.86 3.10 12.28
N ALA A 92 -4.73 2.51 12.70
CA ALA A 92 -3.56 2.32 11.86
C ALA A 92 -3.88 1.44 10.64
N SER A 93 -4.63 0.36 10.85
CA SER A 93 -4.97 -0.59 9.78
C SER A 93 -5.95 0.00 8.79
N LEU A 94 -6.98 0.70 9.26
CA LEU A 94 -7.91 1.42 8.39
C LEU A 94 -7.17 2.48 7.57
N LEU A 95 -6.27 3.23 8.19
CA LEU A 95 -5.47 4.23 7.49
C LEU A 95 -4.63 3.62 6.37
N VAL A 96 -3.90 2.55 6.66
CA VAL A 96 -3.09 1.85 5.66
C VAL A 96 -3.96 1.26 4.55
N PHE A 97 -5.09 0.63 4.92
CA PHE A 97 -6.03 0.06 3.98
C PHE A 97 -6.61 1.11 3.02
N PHE A 98 -7.12 2.23 3.54
CA PHE A 98 -7.68 3.30 2.70
C PHE A 98 -6.59 4.01 1.89
N ALA A 99 -5.38 4.18 2.43
CA ALA A 99 -4.26 4.73 1.68
C ALA A 99 -3.87 3.82 0.50
N ALA A 100 -3.80 2.51 0.71
CA ALA A 100 -3.47 1.54 -0.33
C ALA A 100 -4.57 1.44 -1.40
N LEU A 101 -5.83 1.42 -0.98
CA LEU A 101 -6.98 1.44 -1.89
C LEU A 101 -7.00 2.74 -2.70
N GLY A 102 -6.81 3.89 -2.07
CA GLY A 102 -6.74 5.18 -2.75
C GLY A 102 -5.58 5.25 -3.75
N ALA A 103 -4.38 4.84 -3.33
CA ALA A 103 -3.20 4.82 -4.18
C ALA A 103 -3.39 3.92 -5.40
N SER A 104 -3.82 2.66 -5.19
CA SER A 104 -4.05 1.71 -6.28
C SER A 104 -5.11 2.18 -7.28
N LEU A 105 -6.21 2.81 -6.81
CA LEU A 105 -7.24 3.38 -7.68
C LEU A 105 -6.76 4.59 -8.48
N VAL A 106 -6.04 5.53 -7.86
CA VAL A 106 -5.48 6.70 -8.55
C VAL A 106 -4.48 6.28 -9.62
N VAL A 107 -3.64 5.31 -9.27
CA VAL A 107 -2.62 4.75 -10.16
C VAL A 107 -3.26 4.01 -11.34
N ARG A 108 -4.31 3.21 -11.11
CA ARG A 108 -5.12 2.59 -12.18
C ARG A 108 -5.71 3.62 -13.14
N ARG A 109 -6.35 4.67 -12.62
CA ARG A 109 -6.94 5.73 -13.46
C ARG A 109 -5.91 6.43 -14.34
N ARG A 110 -4.68 6.59 -13.87
CA ARG A 110 -3.60 7.18 -14.69
C ARG A 110 -3.19 6.30 -15.86
N LEU A 111 -3.20 4.98 -15.72
CA LEU A 111 -2.91 4.08 -16.85
C LEU A 111 -3.96 4.20 -17.95
N ASP A 112 -5.23 4.20 -17.57
CA ASP A 112 -6.34 4.32 -18.51
C ASP A 112 -6.25 5.63 -19.33
N PHE A 113 -5.78 6.71 -18.70
CA PHE A 113 -5.59 8.01 -19.36
C PHE A 113 -4.36 8.06 -20.29
N VAL A 114 -3.21 7.55 -19.85
CA VAL A 114 -1.95 7.60 -20.65
C VAL A 114 -2.07 6.76 -21.91
N ASP A 115 -2.72 5.60 -21.85
CA ASP A 115 -2.90 4.70 -22.99
C ASP A 115 -3.91 5.24 -24.03
N MET A 116 -4.84 6.10 -23.60
CA MET A 116 -5.77 6.80 -24.49
C MET A 116 -5.08 7.92 -25.29
N VAL A 117 -4.11 8.60 -24.69
CA VAL A 117 -3.33 9.66 -25.36
C VAL A 117 -2.29 9.07 -26.32
N SER A 118 -1.66 7.94 -25.96
CA SER A 118 -0.68 7.27 -26.84
C SER A 118 -1.33 6.70 -28.11
N THR A 119 -2.54 6.15 -27.99
CA THR A 119 -3.31 5.61 -29.14
C THR A 119 -3.82 6.68 -30.09
N LEU A 120 -4.01 7.92 -29.63
CA LEU A 120 -4.34 9.06 -30.49
C LEU A 120 -3.12 9.56 -31.28
N LYS A 121 -1.92 9.50 -30.70
CA LYS A 121 -0.68 9.93 -31.37
C LYS A 121 -0.13 8.95 -32.41
N GLN A 122 -0.54 7.68 -32.39
CA GLN A 122 -0.15 6.71 -33.42
C GLN A 122 -0.99 6.79 -34.70
N LYS A 123 -2.03 7.64 -34.74
CA LYS A 123 -2.90 7.83 -35.90
C LYS A 123 -2.60 9.10 -36.71
N GLU A 124 -1.59 9.88 -36.31
CA GLU A 124 -0.95 10.90 -37.15
C GLU A 124 0.42 10.39 -37.62
#